data_AF-A0A0F5INQ0-F1
#
_entry.id   AF-A0A0F5INQ0-F1
#
_cell.length_a   1.000
_cell.length_b   1.000
_cell.length_c   1.000
_cell.angle_alpha   90.00
_cell.angle_beta   90.00
_cell.angle_gamma   90.00
#
_symmetry.space_group_name_H-M   'P 1'
#
loop_
_entity.id
_entity.type
_entity.pdbx_description
1 polymer ?
#
loop_
_entity_poly.entity_id
_entity_poly.type
_entity_poly.pdbx_seq_one_letter_code
_entity_poly.pdbx_strand_id
1 'polypeptide(L)' 'MYIQVTYLIPDEKTREREFGNLMAIQDNYPKYVVSLDEFNRGSDVEGIMHLHLSDFLKKEIL' A
#
# COMPACT_ATOMS: atom_id res chain seq x y z
N MET A 1 -12.73 -0.09 -1.57
CA MET A 1 -11.33 -0.32 -1.14
C MET A 1 -10.46 -0.20 -2.38
N TYR A 2 -9.38 0.56 -2.32
CA TYR A 2 -8.39 0.67 -3.40
C TYR A 2 -7.13 -0.09 -3.00
N ILE A 3 -6.56 -0.81 -3.96
CA ILE A 3 -5.37 -1.62 -3.74
C ILE A 3 -4.42 -1.39 -4.91
N GLN A 4 -3.21 -0.96 -4.59
CA GLN A 4 -2.06 -0.99 -5.48
C GLN A 4 -1.17 -2.17 -5.07
N VAL A 5 -0.70 -2.98 -6.03
CA VAL A 5 0.13 -4.16 -5.74
C VAL A 5 1.44 -4.06 -6.52
N THR A 6 2.57 -4.30 -5.84
CA THR A 6 3.90 -4.31 -6.45
C THR A 6 4.79 -5.40 -5.85
N TYR A 7 5.86 -5.79 -6.54
CA TYR A 7 6.85 -6.74 -5.99
C TYR A 7 7.69 -6.09 -4.89
N LEU A 8 8.41 -5.00 -5.21
CA LEU A 8 9.29 -4.26 -4.31
C LEU A 8 9.16 -2.75 -4.54
N ILE A 9 9.63 -1.95 -3.58
CA ILE A 9 9.71 -0.48 -3.66
C ILE A 9 11.17 -0.06 -3.42
N PRO A 10 12.06 -0.25 -4.42
CA PRO A 10 13.51 -0.10 -4.22
C PRO A 10 13.98 1.36 -4.20
N ASP A 11 13.17 2.29 -4.70
CA ASP A 11 13.53 3.70 -4.87
C ASP A 11 12.32 4.63 -4.70
N GLU A 12 12.62 5.92 -4.50
CA GLU A 12 11.60 6.96 -4.30
C GLU A 12 10.70 7.11 -5.52
N LYS A 13 11.22 6.93 -6.73
CA LYS A 13 10.43 7.01 -7.96
C LYS A 13 9.33 5.93 -8.00
N THR A 14 9.66 4.72 -7.58
CA THR A 14 8.71 3.63 -7.45
C THR A 14 7.70 3.95 -6.36
N ARG A 15 8.17 4.46 -5.21
CA ARG A 15 7.29 4.90 -4.11
C ARG A 15 6.28 5.96 -4.57
N GLU A 16 6.72 7.04 -5.21
CA GLU A 16 5.85 8.08 -5.75
C GLU A 16 4.79 7.51 -6.70
N ARG A 17 5.17 6.55 -7.57
CA ARG A 17 4.24 5.89 -8.49
C ARG A 17 3.19 5.04 -7.77
N GLU A 18 3.60 4.23 -6.80
CA GLU A 18 2.69 3.30 -6.11
C GLU A 18 1.73 4.03 -5.16
N PHE A 19 2.19 5.08 -4.48
CA PHE A 19 1.37 5.84 -3.53
C PHE A 19 0.62 7.00 -4.19
N GLY A 20 1.21 7.69 -5.17
CA GLY A 20 0.66 8.91 -5.76
C GLY A 20 -0.70 8.74 -6.43
N ASN A 21 -0.92 7.59 -7.10
CA ASN A 21 -2.23 7.27 -7.68
C ASN A 21 -3.33 7.17 -6.62
N LEU A 22 -3.01 6.63 -5.44
CA LEU A 22 -3.95 6.49 -4.34
C LEU A 22 -4.19 7.82 -3.62
N MET A 23 -3.16 8.67 -3.49
CA MET A 23 -3.27 10.02 -2.92
C MET A 23 -4.19 10.92 -3.75
N ALA A 24 -4.23 10.75 -5.07
CA ALA A 24 -5.07 11.54 -5.97
C ALA A 24 -6.58 11.27 -5.79
N ILE A 25 -6.96 10.19 -5.11
CA ILE A 25 -8.36 9.80 -4.89
C ILE A 25 -8.90 10.51 -3.64
N GLN A 26 -9.71 11.56 -3.85
CA GLN A 26 -10.29 12.40 -2.81
C GLN A 26 -11.58 11.79 -2.21
N ASP A 27 -11.48 10.58 -1.68
CA ASP A 27 -12.57 9.94 -0.92
C ASP A 27 -12.05 9.32 0.39
N ASN A 28 -12.98 8.84 1.21
CA ASN A 28 -12.68 8.20 2.50
C ASN A 28 -12.67 6.67 2.44
N TYR A 29 -12.63 6.07 1.25
CA TYR A 29 -12.54 4.61 1.16
C TYR A 29 -11.12 4.14 1.55
N PRO A 30 -10.98 2.98 2.22
CA PRO A 30 -9.68 2.43 2.59
C PRO A 30 -8.75 2.22 1.38
N LYS A 31 -7.48 2.60 1.53
CA LYS A 31 -6.43 2.56 0.51
C LYS A 31 -5.25 1.72 0.99
N TYR A 32 -4.74 0.84 0.14
CA TYR A 32 -3.64 -0.06 0.45
C TYR A 32 -2.59 -0.08 -0.65
N VAL A 33 -1.32 -0.08 -0.26
CA VAL A 33 -0.22 -0.56 -1.10
C VAL A 33 0.17 -1.94 -0.55
N VAL A 34 0.21 -2.96 -1.39
CA VAL A 34 0.59 -4.32 -1.00
C VAL A 34 1.87 -4.72 -1.73
N SER A 35 2.90 -5.14 -0.99
CA SER A 35 4.16 -5.58 -1.60
C SER A 35 4.84 -6.75 -0.88
N LEU A 36 5.94 -7.26 -1.44
CA LEU A 36 6.85 -8.20 -0.78
C LEU A 36 8.05 -7.49 -0.12
N ASP A 37 7.91 -6.20 0.18
CA ASP A 37 8.93 -5.44 0.89
C ASP A 37 8.88 -5.75 2.40
N GLU A 38 10.00 -6.22 2.95
CA GLU A 38 10.13 -6.61 4.36
C GLU A 38 10.31 -5.42 5.31
N PHE A 39 10.77 -4.26 4.81
CA PHE A 39 11.17 -3.14 5.67
C PHE A 39 10.02 -2.20 6.06
N ASN A 40 8.86 -2.32 5.41
CA ASN A 40 7.76 -1.35 5.51
C ASN A 40 6.43 -1.96 6.00
N ARG A 41 6.49 -3.11 6.70
CA ARG A 41 5.30 -3.83 7.20
C ARG A 41 4.41 -2.95 8.08
N GLY A 42 3.25 -2.55 7.57
CA GLY A 42 2.23 -1.83 8.33
C GLY A 42 2.46 -0.32 8.44
N SER A 43 3.30 0.27 7.59
CA SER A 43 3.48 1.73 7.57
C SER A 43 2.23 2.45 7.01
N ASP A 44 1.95 3.63 7.53
CA ASP A 44 0.94 4.55 7.01
C ASP A 44 1.65 5.66 6.23
N VAL A 45 1.21 5.89 4.99
CA VAL A 45 1.69 6.98 4.14
C VAL A 45 0.47 7.79 3.71
N GLU A 46 0.24 8.92 4.39
CA GLU A 46 -0.88 9.82 4.10
C GLU A 46 -2.26 9.11 4.08
N GLY A 47 -2.48 8.19 5.03
CA GLY A 47 -3.71 7.40 5.12
C GLY A 47 -3.77 6.19 4.17
N ILE A 48 -2.67 5.90 3.46
CA ILE A 48 -2.51 4.70 2.65
C ILE A 48 -1.72 3.67 3.46
N MET A 49 -2.35 2.54 3.73
CA MET A 49 -1.73 1.46 4.51
C MET A 49 -0.82 0.62 3.60
N HIS A 50 0.47 0.59 3.89
CA HIS A 50 1.42 -0.31 3.23
C HIS A 50 1.49 -1.63 3.97
N LEU A 51 1.06 -2.70 3.33
CA LEU A 51 1.03 -4.05 3.88
C LEU A 51 1.98 -4.97 3.12
N HIS A 52 2.67 -5.84 3.85
CA HIS A 52 3.30 -6.98 3.22
C HIS A 52 2.23 -7.96 2.73
N LEU A 53 2.48 -8.65 1.62
CA LEU A 53 1.52 -9.55 0.98
C LEU A 53 0.99 -10.60 1.96
N SER A 54 1.86 -11.18 2.80
CA SER A 54 1.44 -12.16 3.81
C SER A 54 0.42 -11.60 4.81
N ASP A 55 0.56 -10.32 5.15
CA ASP A 55 -0.24 -9.67 6.19
C ASP A 55 -1.57 -9.22 5.59
N PHE A 56 -1.56 -8.78 4.33
CA PHE A 56 -2.77 -8.54 3.55
C PHE A 56 -3.60 -9.83 3.38
N LEU A 57 -2.99 -10.96 3.04
CA LEU A 57 -3.70 -12.23 2.86
C LEU A 57 -4.25 -12.83 4.16
N LYS A 58 -3.67 -12.45 5.31
CA LYS A 58 -4.12 -12.87 6.64
C LYS A 58 -5.16 -11.94 7.25
N LYS A 59 -5.42 -10.77 6.65
CA LYS A 59 -6.52 -9.93 7.11
C LYS A 59 -7.82 -10.71 6.97
N GLU A 60 -8.55 -10.85 8.07
CA GLU A 60 -9.92 -11.33 8.02
C GLU A 60 -10.72 -10.40 7.09
N ILE A 61 -11.32 -10.98 6.05
CA ILE A 61 -12.34 -10.30 5.25
C ILE A 61 -13.60 -10.32 6.13
N LEU A 62 -13.88 -9.20 6.81
CA LEU A 62 -15.15 -8.96 7.50
C LEU A 62 -16.31 -8.90 6.49
#